data_AF-A0AAN7Y8E0-F1
#
_entry.id   AF-A0AAN7Y8E0-F1
#
_cell.length_a   1.000
_cell.length_b   1.000
_cell.length_c   1.000
_cell.angle_alpha   90.00
_cell.angle_beta   90.00
_cell.angle_gamma   90.00
#
_symmetry.space_group_name_H-M   'P 1'
#
loop_
_entity.id
_entity.type
_entity.pdbx_description
1 polymer ?
#
loop_
_entity_poly.entity_id
_entity_poly.type
_entity_poly.pdbx_seq_one_letter_code
_entity_poly.pdbx_strand_id
1 'polypeptide(L)'
;MVLEVYLDPCTINCRKVLAGLDLTGTDHEVKMVDYFKGEQKSDWYTKINPFATVPAAVDGDMVLTESNAILQYGADVGSSKSAYPADLKQRANVNRWLLWETSSWFPSCYVYLVEYVVKPLLNAQPDEQVIKKEAPNWNKLAAILDEQLGKTKWIAGDNVTIADIAIASPMHLHEASRFPLDKYPNLKRWMTQGIEQLPAWQKTQGAVEKALLPGTASNANGCTANGVHKGEVRATFNYTKDVHPKLTELYFYDTEAAKDIHEPGDSPHEVTVHDGWSKVKDFTIDKNGFSVQDFKTSFEQWEDEDACKNKFYPEVVEFLKRELGAVRVLVFDHTIRTQKNVNKKLTQETNTSQRAPVMLVHCDYTAESGPVRVRQLLPDDADDLLSRRVAFINVWKPVRNVVEERPLAMCDVTSSSSEDFFKLYLRYRDRNGENYVMKHSDNHKWWYFPKISPEQVILLKTFDNATDGRARFVGHSAFEDPTTREGAPTRESVEIRTICFF
;
A
#
# COMPACT_ATOMS: atom_id res chain seq x y z
N MET A 1 10.27 -5.22 32.65
CA MET A 1 9.23 -6.24 32.91
C MET A 1 8.42 -6.33 31.64
N VAL A 2 8.20 -7.52 31.09
CA VAL A 2 7.49 -7.69 29.81
C VAL A 2 6.32 -8.63 30.07
N LEU A 3 5.09 -8.14 29.88
CA LEU A 3 3.88 -8.92 30.07
C LEU A 3 3.71 -9.88 28.89
N GLU A 4 3.62 -11.19 29.12
CA GLU A 4 3.28 -12.13 28.05
C GLU A 4 1.77 -12.13 27.86
N VAL A 5 1.30 -11.89 26.62
CA VAL A 5 -0.13 -11.77 26.32
C VAL A 5 -0.50 -12.79 25.26
N TYR A 6 -1.32 -13.76 25.65
CA TYR A 6 -1.79 -14.83 24.78
C TYR A 6 -3.11 -14.43 24.13
N LEU A 7 -3.11 -14.27 22.80
CA LEU A 7 -4.27 -13.76 22.08
C LEU A 7 -4.31 -14.08 20.59
N ASP A 8 -5.50 -13.94 20.01
CA ASP A 8 -5.68 -13.74 18.57
C ASP A 8 -6.02 -12.25 18.30
N PRO A 9 -5.13 -11.48 17.64
CA PRO A 9 -5.29 -10.03 17.49
C PRO A 9 -6.58 -9.59 16.78
N CYS A 10 -7.24 -10.47 16.03
CA CYS A 10 -8.46 -10.10 15.31
C CYS A 10 -9.74 -10.16 16.17
N THR A 11 -9.69 -10.78 17.35
CA THR A 11 -10.87 -10.91 18.22
C THR A 11 -11.06 -9.65 19.08
N ILE A 12 -12.32 -9.30 19.38
CA ILE A 12 -12.69 -8.02 20.01
C ILE A 12 -11.92 -7.74 21.30
N ASN A 13 -11.95 -8.69 22.23
CA ASN A 13 -11.33 -8.53 23.55
C ASN A 13 -9.79 -8.54 23.49
N CYS A 14 -9.21 -9.19 22.49
CA CYS A 14 -7.77 -9.17 22.24
C CYS A 14 -7.33 -7.84 21.64
N ARG A 15 -8.08 -7.31 20.67
CA ARG A 15 -7.90 -5.96 20.15
C ARG A 15 -7.99 -4.90 21.25
N LYS A 16 -8.99 -5.04 22.15
CA LYS A 16 -9.13 -4.20 23.34
C LYS A 16 -7.84 -4.18 24.19
N VAL A 17 -7.30 -5.37 24.50
CA VAL A 17 -6.06 -5.48 25.29
C VAL A 17 -4.87 -4.88 24.56
N LEU A 18 -4.65 -5.20 23.28
CA LEU A 18 -3.52 -4.66 22.50
C LEU A 18 -3.56 -3.13 22.43
N ALA A 19 -4.71 -2.55 22.08
CA ALA A 19 -4.84 -1.10 22.01
C ALA A 19 -4.69 -0.45 23.39
N GLY A 20 -5.19 -1.09 24.45
CA GLY A 20 -5.06 -0.54 25.79
C GLY A 20 -3.63 -0.61 26.35
N LEU A 21 -2.90 -1.71 26.10
CA LEU A 21 -1.49 -1.84 26.51
C LEU A 21 -0.58 -0.86 25.76
N ASP A 22 -0.84 -0.60 24.48
CA ASP A 22 -0.13 0.44 23.73
C ASP A 22 -0.46 1.85 24.26
N LEU A 23 -1.74 2.12 24.56
CA LEU A 23 -2.17 3.40 25.16
C LEU A 23 -1.50 3.64 26.52
N THR A 24 -1.29 2.58 27.31
CA THR A 24 -0.68 2.69 28.64
C THR A 24 0.84 2.68 28.59
N GLY A 25 1.44 2.45 27.42
CA GLY A 25 2.89 2.29 27.25
C GLY A 25 3.41 1.15 28.10
N THR A 26 2.73 0.00 28.03
CA THR A 26 3.08 -1.23 28.76
C THR A 26 3.84 -2.17 27.85
N ASP A 27 5.07 -2.49 28.23
CA ASP A 27 5.89 -3.46 27.50
C ASP A 27 5.26 -4.85 27.58
N HIS A 28 5.01 -5.45 26.42
CA HIS A 28 4.38 -6.76 26.33
C HIS A 28 4.90 -7.54 25.12
N GLU A 29 4.82 -8.86 25.23
CA GLU A 29 5.09 -9.79 24.15
C GLU A 29 3.81 -10.54 23.79
N VAL A 30 3.45 -10.55 22.51
CA VAL A 30 2.26 -11.28 22.03
C VAL A 30 2.61 -12.73 21.75
N LYS A 31 1.87 -13.65 22.37
CA LYS A 31 1.88 -15.09 22.06
C LYS A 31 0.61 -15.41 21.29
N MET A 32 0.74 -15.81 20.03
CA MET A 32 -0.42 -16.10 19.18
C MET A 32 -1.18 -17.32 19.70
N VAL A 33 -2.52 -17.23 19.75
CA VAL A 33 -3.45 -18.35 19.97
C VAL A 33 -4.47 -18.30 18.84
N ASP A 34 -4.41 -19.25 17.89
CA ASP A 34 -5.29 -19.29 16.72
C ASP A 34 -6.74 -19.59 17.14
N TYR A 35 -7.56 -18.52 17.24
CA TYR A 35 -8.93 -18.62 17.72
C TYR A 35 -9.82 -19.42 16.77
N PHE A 36 -9.57 -19.29 15.46
CA PHE A 36 -10.37 -19.93 14.41
C PHE A 36 -10.06 -21.42 14.27
N LYS A 37 -8.85 -21.86 14.60
CA LYS A 37 -8.53 -23.29 14.73
C LYS A 37 -8.94 -23.89 16.07
N GLY A 38 -9.45 -23.08 16.99
CA GLY A 38 -9.86 -23.56 18.31
C GLY A 38 -8.69 -23.82 19.25
N GLU A 39 -7.52 -23.21 19.02
CA GLU A 39 -6.31 -23.41 19.84
C GLU A 39 -6.51 -23.01 21.30
N GLN A 40 -7.43 -22.08 21.58
CA GLN A 40 -7.87 -21.71 22.93
C GLN A 40 -8.50 -22.87 23.72
N LYS A 41 -8.79 -24.00 23.09
CA LYS A 41 -9.31 -25.22 23.74
C LYS A 41 -8.24 -26.29 23.94
N SER A 42 -7.01 -26.04 23.51
CA SER A 42 -5.90 -26.99 23.63
C SER A 42 -5.49 -27.22 25.09
N ASP A 43 -4.92 -28.40 25.38
CA ASP A 43 -4.43 -28.76 26.70
C ASP A 43 -3.31 -27.82 27.21
N TRP A 44 -2.54 -27.22 26.29
CA TRP A 44 -1.48 -26.29 26.68
C TRP A 44 -2.04 -24.93 27.09
N TYR A 45 -3.03 -24.41 26.35
CA TYR A 45 -3.59 -23.10 26.62
C TYR A 45 -4.57 -23.13 27.79
N THR A 46 -5.35 -24.20 27.97
CA THR A 46 -6.29 -24.34 29.10
C THR A 46 -5.59 -24.44 30.46
N LYS A 47 -4.29 -24.77 30.49
CA LYS A 47 -3.45 -24.63 31.70
C LYS A 47 -3.16 -23.18 32.06
N ILE A 48 -3.21 -22.27 31.09
CA ILE A 48 -3.06 -20.83 31.28
C ILE A 48 -4.43 -20.22 31.56
N ASN A 49 -5.39 -20.39 30.64
CA ASN A 49 -6.76 -19.91 30.81
C ASN A 49 -7.77 -21.08 30.82
N PRO A 50 -8.22 -21.54 32.00
CA PRO A 50 -9.17 -22.65 32.12
C PRO A 50 -10.55 -22.35 31.55
N PHE A 51 -10.88 -21.08 31.27
CA PHE A 51 -12.14 -20.71 30.61
C PHE A 51 -12.12 -20.95 29.09
N ALA A 52 -10.97 -21.34 28.52
CA ALA A 52 -10.80 -21.55 27.07
C ALA A 52 -11.20 -20.32 26.23
N THR A 53 -10.91 -19.12 26.74
CA THR A 53 -11.16 -17.83 26.09
C THR A 53 -9.86 -17.08 25.84
N VAL A 54 -9.88 -16.11 24.94
CA VAL A 54 -8.77 -15.16 24.73
C VAL A 54 -9.28 -13.74 25.02
N PRO A 55 -8.44 -12.81 25.51
CA PRO A 55 -7.01 -12.96 25.82
C PRO A 55 -6.74 -13.52 27.24
N ALA A 56 -5.49 -13.91 27.49
CA ALA A 56 -4.91 -14.12 28.82
C ALA A 56 -3.53 -13.45 28.92
N ALA A 57 -3.08 -13.09 30.12
CA ALA A 57 -1.78 -12.48 30.34
C ALA A 57 -1.00 -13.17 31.47
N VAL A 58 0.32 -13.21 31.35
CA VAL A 58 1.23 -13.83 32.33
C VAL A 58 2.36 -12.87 32.68
N ASP A 59 2.57 -12.69 33.98
CA ASP A 59 3.67 -11.90 34.54
C ASP A 59 4.31 -12.67 35.70
N GLY A 60 5.42 -13.36 35.40
CA GLY A 60 6.02 -14.30 36.34
C GLY A 60 5.05 -15.41 36.72
N ASP A 61 4.76 -15.54 38.02
CA ASP A 61 3.83 -16.53 38.56
C ASP A 61 2.36 -16.12 38.49
N MET A 62 2.08 -14.85 38.12
CA MET A 62 0.71 -14.35 38.01
C MET A 62 0.14 -14.64 36.63
N VAL A 63 -1.00 -15.32 36.60
CA VAL A 63 -1.83 -15.46 35.40
C VAL A 63 -3.09 -14.63 35.57
N LEU A 64 -3.39 -13.79 34.59
CA LEU A 64 -4.53 -12.90 34.58
C LEU A 64 -5.43 -13.19 33.37
N THR A 65 -6.68 -13.50 33.65
CA THR A 65 -7.76 -13.61 32.67
C THR A 65 -8.66 -12.37 32.80
N GLU A 66 -9.64 -12.22 31.90
CA GLU A 66 -10.51 -11.04 31.77
C GLU A 66 -9.81 -9.80 31.20
N SER A 67 -10.20 -9.44 29.98
CA SER A 67 -9.61 -8.33 29.23
C SER A 67 -9.59 -6.98 29.98
N ASN A 68 -10.65 -6.63 30.71
CA ASN A 68 -10.66 -5.37 31.48
C ASN A 68 -9.74 -5.42 32.72
N ALA A 69 -9.55 -6.59 33.33
CA ALA A 69 -8.58 -6.76 34.41
C ALA A 69 -7.15 -6.65 33.88
N ILE A 70 -6.87 -7.25 32.71
CA ILE A 70 -5.59 -7.11 32.00
C ILE A 70 -5.30 -5.64 31.69
N LEU A 71 -6.30 -4.86 31.23
CA LEU A 71 -6.13 -3.43 31.01
C LEU A 71 -5.80 -2.65 32.28
N GLN A 72 -6.47 -2.94 33.40
CA GLN A 72 -6.19 -2.29 34.67
C GLN A 72 -4.77 -2.59 35.17
N TYR A 73 -4.37 -3.86 35.14
CA TYR A 73 -3.02 -4.27 35.52
C TYR A 73 -1.96 -3.62 34.62
N GLY A 74 -2.16 -3.74 33.30
CA GLY A 74 -1.29 -3.14 32.30
C GLY A 74 -1.13 -1.63 32.51
N ALA A 75 -2.22 -0.92 32.80
CA ALA A 75 -2.17 0.52 33.07
C ALA A 75 -1.44 0.89 34.36
N ASP A 76 -1.56 0.08 35.41
CA ASP A 76 -0.86 0.33 36.68
C ASP A 76 0.66 0.15 36.54
N VAL A 77 1.11 -0.89 35.83
CA VAL A 77 2.54 -1.15 35.58
C VAL A 77 3.12 -0.31 34.43
N GLY A 78 2.27 0.15 33.51
CA GLY A 78 2.65 0.94 32.33
C GLY A 78 3.20 2.33 32.65
N SER A 79 3.82 2.94 31.66
CA SER A 79 4.44 4.27 31.77
C SER A 79 3.43 5.42 31.81
N SER A 80 2.25 5.27 31.21
CA SER A 80 1.20 6.29 31.17
C SER A 80 0.37 6.32 32.44
N LYS A 81 0.47 7.40 33.22
CA LYS A 81 -0.32 7.59 34.45
C LYS A 81 -1.66 8.30 34.23
N SER A 82 -1.91 8.83 33.03
CA SER A 82 -3.18 9.49 32.69
C SER A 82 -4.26 8.52 32.22
N ALA A 83 -3.88 7.38 31.63
CA ALA A 83 -4.82 6.42 31.06
C ALA A 83 -5.63 5.63 32.12
N TYR A 84 -5.11 5.55 33.36
CA TYR A 84 -5.80 4.98 34.52
C TYR A 84 -5.41 5.72 35.81
N PRO A 85 -6.04 6.87 36.10
CA PRO A 85 -5.63 7.75 37.19
C PRO A 85 -5.63 7.06 38.56
N ALA A 86 -4.69 7.42 39.44
CA ALA A 86 -4.64 6.91 40.82
C ALA A 86 -5.66 7.57 41.75
N ASP A 87 -6.19 8.75 41.39
CA ASP A 87 -7.27 9.39 42.14
C ASP A 87 -8.49 8.47 42.22
N LEU A 88 -8.96 8.22 43.44
CA LEU A 88 -9.98 7.20 43.70
C LEU A 88 -11.31 7.50 43.00
N LYS A 89 -11.68 8.77 42.85
CA LYS A 89 -12.95 9.15 42.21
C LYS A 89 -12.86 9.01 40.68
N GLN A 90 -11.76 9.44 40.08
CA GLN A 90 -11.51 9.26 38.66
C GLN A 90 -11.39 7.77 38.30
N ARG A 91 -10.63 7.02 39.11
CA ARG A 91 -10.48 5.57 38.96
C ARG A 91 -11.81 4.84 39.06
N ALA A 92 -12.64 5.18 40.05
CA ALA A 92 -13.98 4.62 40.18
C ALA A 92 -14.86 4.92 38.95
N ASN A 93 -14.74 6.11 38.35
CA ASN A 93 -15.46 6.44 37.12
C ASN A 93 -14.98 5.61 35.91
N VAL A 94 -13.66 5.42 35.75
CA VAL A 94 -13.10 4.52 34.72
C VAL A 94 -13.63 3.10 34.94
N ASN A 95 -13.55 2.58 36.16
CA ASN A 95 -13.98 1.23 36.50
C ASN A 95 -15.48 1.01 36.28
N ARG A 96 -16.32 2.01 36.56
CA ARG A 96 -17.75 1.98 36.25
C ARG A 96 -17.98 1.72 34.76
N TRP A 97 -17.25 2.41 33.89
CA TRP A 97 -17.37 2.25 32.44
C TRP A 97 -16.81 0.93 31.92
N LEU A 98 -15.70 0.44 32.48
CA LEU A 98 -15.19 -0.91 32.18
C LEU A 98 -16.22 -2.00 32.53
N LEU A 99 -16.83 -1.92 33.72
CA LEU A 99 -17.85 -2.88 34.14
C LEU A 99 -19.12 -2.77 33.30
N TRP A 100 -19.58 -1.55 33.02
CA TRP A 100 -20.76 -1.31 32.18
C TRP A 100 -20.55 -1.79 30.74
N GLU A 101 -19.34 -1.65 30.20
CA GLU A 101 -18.99 -2.20 28.88
C GLU A 101 -19.27 -3.70 28.84
N THR A 102 -18.68 -4.46 29.76
CA THR A 102 -18.80 -5.92 29.78
C THR A 102 -20.23 -6.37 30.09
N SER A 103 -20.93 -5.71 31.02
CA SER A 103 -22.27 -6.15 31.45
C SER A 103 -23.40 -5.75 30.53
N SER A 104 -23.23 -4.70 29.72
CA SER A 104 -24.35 -4.07 29.01
C SER A 104 -24.02 -3.72 27.57
N TRP A 105 -22.92 -3.01 27.31
CA TRP A 105 -22.60 -2.52 25.97
C TRP A 105 -22.12 -3.61 25.01
N PHE A 106 -21.15 -4.40 25.46
CA PHE A 106 -20.54 -5.47 24.67
C PHE A 106 -21.58 -6.49 24.21
N PRO A 107 -22.45 -7.05 25.09
CA PRO A 107 -23.45 -8.02 24.65
C PRO A 107 -24.39 -7.47 23.57
N SER A 108 -24.81 -6.20 23.70
CA SER A 108 -25.71 -5.56 22.73
C SER A 108 -25.03 -5.35 21.37
N CYS A 109 -23.80 -4.85 21.36
CA CYS A 109 -23.03 -4.68 20.12
C CYS A 109 -22.67 -6.02 19.47
N TYR A 110 -22.39 -7.05 20.27
CA TYR A 110 -22.00 -8.37 19.78
C TYR A 110 -23.12 -9.03 18.95
N VAL A 111 -24.39 -8.79 19.28
CA VAL A 111 -25.53 -9.26 18.47
C VAL A 111 -25.43 -8.73 17.02
N TYR A 112 -25.17 -7.44 16.84
CA TYR A 112 -25.02 -6.85 15.50
C TYR A 112 -23.81 -7.39 14.76
N LEU A 113 -22.68 -7.53 15.46
CA LEU A 113 -21.47 -8.11 14.86
C LEU A 113 -21.72 -9.53 14.38
N VAL A 114 -22.39 -10.36 15.19
CA VAL A 114 -22.69 -11.74 14.80
C VAL A 114 -23.58 -11.78 13.56
N GLU A 115 -24.65 -10.99 13.57
CA GLU A 115 -25.64 -10.99 12.48
C GLU A 115 -25.06 -10.42 11.18
N TYR A 116 -24.38 -9.27 11.23
CA TYR A 116 -23.95 -8.53 10.04
C TYR A 116 -22.50 -8.78 9.60
N VAL A 117 -21.67 -9.39 10.44
CA VAL A 117 -20.26 -9.69 10.10
C VAL A 117 -20.00 -11.19 10.16
N VAL A 118 -20.17 -11.82 11.33
CA VAL A 118 -19.77 -13.24 11.52
C VAL A 118 -20.59 -14.20 10.67
N LYS A 119 -21.92 -14.06 10.63
CA LYS A 119 -22.77 -14.92 9.79
C LYS A 119 -22.39 -14.83 8.30
N PRO A 120 -22.28 -13.63 7.69
CA PRO A 120 -21.80 -13.51 6.31
C PRO A 120 -20.43 -14.15 6.05
N LEU A 121 -19.46 -14.02 6.97
CA LEU A 121 -18.16 -14.69 6.86
C LEU A 121 -18.26 -16.21 6.82
N LEU A 122 -19.30 -16.78 7.44
CA LEU A 122 -19.62 -18.20 7.44
C LEU A 122 -20.63 -18.59 6.34
N ASN A 123 -20.86 -17.73 5.35
CA ASN A 123 -21.85 -17.89 4.28
C ASN A 123 -23.30 -18.05 4.79
N ALA A 124 -23.59 -17.55 6.00
CA ALA A 124 -24.94 -17.48 6.56
C ALA A 124 -25.53 -16.08 6.37
N GLN A 125 -26.86 -16.01 6.24
CA GLN A 125 -27.55 -14.73 6.12
C GLN A 125 -27.87 -14.12 7.50
N PRO A 126 -27.79 -12.78 7.64
CA PRO A 126 -28.28 -12.09 8.84
C PRO A 126 -29.77 -12.36 9.09
N ASP A 127 -30.15 -12.48 10.36
CA ASP A 127 -31.53 -12.54 10.81
C ASP A 127 -31.99 -11.16 11.29
N GLU A 128 -32.72 -10.47 10.42
CA GLU A 128 -33.25 -9.14 10.71
C GLU A 128 -34.25 -9.11 11.88
N GLN A 129 -34.85 -10.24 12.28
CA GLN A 129 -35.71 -10.27 13.47
C GLN A 129 -34.91 -10.18 14.76
N VAL A 130 -33.72 -10.80 14.80
CA VAL A 130 -32.78 -10.68 15.92
C VAL A 130 -32.36 -9.22 16.09
N ILE A 131 -32.02 -8.55 14.99
CA ILE A 131 -31.65 -7.13 15.01
C ILE A 131 -32.82 -6.25 15.46
N LYS A 132 -34.03 -6.45 14.92
CA LYS A 132 -35.22 -5.69 15.34
C LYS A 132 -35.53 -5.84 16.83
N LYS A 133 -35.30 -7.02 17.40
CA LYS A 133 -35.49 -7.29 18.83
C LYS A 133 -34.43 -6.61 19.69
N GLU A 134 -33.18 -6.59 19.24
CA GLU A 134 -32.07 -5.97 19.98
C GLU A 134 -32.02 -4.45 19.85
N ALA A 135 -32.52 -3.90 18.73
CA ALA A 135 -32.42 -2.48 18.42
C ALA A 135 -32.89 -1.54 19.55
N PRO A 136 -34.03 -1.77 20.26
CA PRO A 136 -34.42 -0.90 21.37
C PRO A 136 -33.40 -0.84 22.49
N ASN A 137 -32.75 -1.97 22.82
CA ASN A 137 -31.71 -2.04 23.85
C ASN A 137 -30.44 -1.31 23.38
N TRP A 138 -29.99 -1.59 22.15
CA TRP A 138 -28.82 -0.92 21.59
C TRP A 138 -29.00 0.60 21.52
N ASN A 139 -30.14 1.09 21.03
CA ASN A 139 -30.42 2.52 20.93
C ASN A 139 -30.48 3.18 22.32
N LYS A 140 -30.98 2.49 23.35
CA LYS A 140 -30.96 2.98 24.74
C LYS A 140 -29.53 3.14 25.26
N LEU A 141 -28.67 2.16 25.05
CA LEU A 141 -27.28 2.19 25.52
C LEU A 141 -26.44 3.21 24.74
N ALA A 142 -26.64 3.32 23.43
CA ALA A 142 -25.99 4.33 22.59
C ALA A 142 -26.38 5.75 23.00
N ALA A 143 -27.65 5.99 23.40
CA ALA A 143 -28.10 7.28 23.91
C ALA A 143 -27.39 7.67 25.21
N ILE A 144 -27.14 6.71 26.11
CA ILE A 144 -26.40 6.95 27.37
C ILE A 144 -24.96 7.39 27.06
N LEU A 145 -24.30 6.72 26.11
CA LEU A 145 -22.95 7.09 25.68
C LEU A 145 -22.93 8.46 25.01
N ASP A 146 -23.89 8.74 24.12
CA ASP A 146 -23.98 10.02 23.43
C ASP A 146 -24.19 11.19 24.40
N GLU A 147 -25.10 11.02 25.37
CA GLU A 147 -25.34 12.04 26.41
C GLU A 147 -24.09 12.28 27.26
N GLN A 148 -23.38 11.21 27.65
CA GLN A 148 -22.13 11.34 28.40
C GLN A 148 -21.06 12.07 27.57
N LEU A 149 -20.88 11.67 26.31
CA LEU A 149 -19.87 12.24 25.41
C LEU A 149 -20.21 13.66 24.92
N GLY A 150 -21.45 14.11 25.14
CA GLY A 150 -21.83 15.52 25.02
C GLY A 150 -21.36 16.38 26.20
N LYS A 151 -21.07 15.76 27.36
CA LYS A 151 -20.59 16.44 28.57
C LYS A 151 -19.07 16.41 28.70
N THR A 152 -18.42 15.37 28.18
CA THR A 152 -16.96 15.17 28.31
C THR A 152 -16.31 14.84 26.96
N LYS A 153 -15.02 15.18 26.80
CA LYS A 153 -14.29 14.88 25.56
C LYS A 153 -14.14 13.38 25.32
N TRP A 154 -13.82 12.64 26.38
CA TRP A 154 -13.67 11.19 26.45
C TRP A 154 -14.65 10.63 27.47
N ILE A 155 -14.84 9.31 27.53
CA ILE A 155 -15.95 8.71 28.28
C ILE A 155 -15.84 8.94 29.81
N ALA A 156 -14.61 9.03 30.32
CA ALA A 156 -14.33 9.22 31.74
C ALA A 156 -13.93 10.66 32.12
N GLY A 157 -13.82 11.58 31.17
CA GLY A 157 -13.40 12.97 31.42
C GLY A 157 -12.72 13.63 30.20
N ASP A 158 -11.69 14.44 30.46
CA ASP A 158 -11.00 15.23 29.41
C ASP A 158 -9.80 14.52 28.77
N ASN A 159 -9.33 13.44 29.39
CA ASN A 159 -8.23 12.62 28.90
C ASN A 159 -8.73 11.24 28.50
N VAL A 160 -8.09 10.65 27.48
CA VAL A 160 -8.36 9.27 27.05
C VAL A 160 -7.93 8.30 28.16
N THR A 161 -8.74 7.28 28.39
CA THR A 161 -8.49 6.25 29.40
C THR A 161 -8.69 4.84 28.84
N ILE A 162 -8.32 3.82 29.62
CA ILE A 162 -8.62 2.42 29.27
C ILE A 162 -10.13 2.15 29.12
N ALA A 163 -11.00 2.95 29.74
CA ALA A 163 -12.45 2.85 29.53
C ALA A 163 -12.87 3.23 28.11
N ASP A 164 -12.17 4.18 27.48
CA ASP A 164 -12.45 4.58 26.10
C ASP A 164 -12.15 3.44 25.13
N ILE A 165 -10.98 2.81 25.28
CA ILE A 165 -10.59 1.63 24.49
C ILE A 165 -11.57 0.48 24.71
N ALA A 166 -11.99 0.25 25.97
CA ALA A 166 -12.91 -0.82 26.28
C ALA A 166 -14.26 -0.64 25.58
N ILE A 167 -14.89 0.53 25.74
CA ILE A 167 -16.20 0.83 25.15
C ILE A 167 -16.15 0.86 23.62
N ALA A 168 -15.02 1.26 23.04
CA ALA A 168 -14.87 1.28 21.59
C ALA A 168 -14.66 -0.11 21.00
N SER A 169 -14.08 -1.06 21.75
CA SER A 169 -13.77 -2.40 21.26
C SER A 169 -14.94 -3.14 20.61
N PRO A 170 -16.15 -3.25 21.20
CA PRO A 170 -17.27 -3.87 20.51
C PRO A 170 -17.79 -3.05 19.32
N MET A 171 -17.37 -1.79 19.17
CA MET A 171 -17.69 -0.92 18.03
C MET A 171 -16.64 -0.93 16.90
N HIS A 172 -15.57 -1.72 17.02
CA HIS A 172 -14.43 -1.71 16.12
C HIS A 172 -14.74 -1.96 14.63
N LEU A 173 -15.91 -2.52 14.32
CA LEU A 173 -16.44 -2.73 12.97
C LEU A 173 -17.81 -2.06 12.81
N HIS A 174 -17.98 -0.83 13.31
CA HIS A 174 -19.27 -0.15 13.39
C HIS A 174 -20.00 -0.03 12.05
N GLU A 175 -19.29 0.23 10.96
CA GLU A 175 -19.85 0.32 9.61
C GLU A 175 -20.34 -1.04 9.11
N ALA A 176 -19.49 -2.07 9.19
CA ALA A 176 -19.85 -3.44 8.80
C ALA A 176 -20.96 -4.03 9.69
N SER A 177 -20.98 -3.64 10.96
CA SER A 177 -22.03 -3.99 11.94
C SER A 177 -23.28 -3.10 11.80
N ARG A 178 -23.29 -2.15 10.85
CA ARG A 178 -24.42 -1.28 10.52
C ARG A 178 -24.99 -0.51 11.72
N PHE A 179 -24.14 -0.05 12.62
CA PHE A 179 -24.60 0.75 13.76
C PHE A 179 -25.17 2.09 13.28
N PRO A 180 -26.37 2.50 13.74
CA PRO A 180 -27.02 3.74 13.31
C PRO A 180 -26.42 4.98 14.02
N LEU A 181 -25.11 5.20 13.87
CA LEU A 181 -24.34 6.24 14.57
C LEU A 181 -24.76 7.66 14.19
N ASP A 182 -25.41 7.87 13.05
CA ASP A 182 -25.91 9.19 12.65
C ASP A 182 -26.94 9.78 13.62
N LYS A 183 -27.58 8.94 14.44
CA LYS A 183 -28.50 9.39 15.51
C LYS A 183 -27.78 9.89 16.77
N TYR A 184 -26.48 9.63 16.88
CA TYR A 184 -25.67 9.82 18.08
C TYR A 184 -24.39 10.60 17.73
N PRO A 185 -24.50 11.92 17.51
CA PRO A 185 -23.39 12.71 16.96
C PRO A 185 -22.17 12.76 17.88
N ASN A 186 -22.33 12.76 19.21
CA ASN A 186 -21.22 12.78 20.15
C ASN A 186 -20.50 11.43 20.19
N LEU A 187 -21.27 10.34 20.14
CA LEU A 187 -20.74 8.98 20.04
C LEU A 187 -20.00 8.78 18.71
N LYS A 188 -20.60 9.21 17.59
CA LYS A 188 -20.00 9.15 16.25
C LYS A 188 -18.68 9.94 16.20
N ARG A 189 -18.68 11.17 16.72
CA ARG A 189 -17.46 12.01 16.84
C ARG A 189 -16.40 11.30 17.67
N TRP A 190 -16.75 10.81 18.86
CA TRP A 190 -15.80 10.14 19.75
C TRP A 190 -15.18 8.90 19.09
N MET A 191 -15.97 8.09 18.39
CA MET A 191 -15.46 6.91 17.67
C MET A 191 -14.56 7.31 16.49
N THR A 192 -15.08 8.11 15.55
CA THR A 192 -14.44 8.35 14.24
C THR A 192 -13.33 9.39 14.25
N GLN A 193 -13.46 10.42 15.10
CA GLN A 193 -12.50 11.54 15.20
C GLN A 193 -11.65 11.46 16.47
N GLY A 194 -12.03 10.61 17.43
CA GLY A 194 -11.28 10.34 18.65
C GLY A 194 -10.56 8.99 18.57
N ILE A 195 -11.27 7.91 18.86
CA ILE A 195 -10.71 6.56 19.01
C ILE A 195 -9.94 6.10 17.77
N GLU A 196 -10.54 6.20 16.58
CA GLU A 196 -9.92 5.76 15.32
C GLU A 196 -8.64 6.55 14.97
N GLN A 197 -8.44 7.70 15.59
CA GLN A 197 -7.26 8.54 15.39
C GLN A 197 -6.16 8.26 16.43
N LEU A 198 -6.41 7.41 17.42
CA LEU A 198 -5.40 7.01 18.39
C LEU A 198 -4.37 6.05 17.74
N PRO A 199 -3.05 6.32 17.84
CA PRO A 199 -2.03 5.41 17.33
C PRO A 199 -2.18 3.98 17.89
N ALA A 200 -2.49 3.89 19.19
CA ALA A 200 -2.74 2.64 19.89
C ALA A 200 -3.88 1.81 19.28
N TRP A 201 -4.92 2.48 18.78
CA TRP A 201 -6.02 1.83 18.11
C TRP A 201 -5.67 1.41 16.68
N GLN A 202 -5.03 2.29 15.91
CA GLN A 202 -4.66 2.06 14.51
C GLN A 202 -3.72 0.86 14.34
N LYS A 203 -2.77 0.66 15.27
CA LYS A 203 -1.87 -0.51 15.28
C LYS A 203 -2.59 -1.86 15.30
N THR A 204 -3.81 -1.91 15.84
CA THR A 204 -4.59 -3.15 15.95
C THR A 204 -5.48 -3.44 14.73
N GLN A 205 -5.70 -2.46 13.86
CA GLN A 205 -6.70 -2.54 12.78
C GLN A 205 -6.36 -3.64 11.76
N GLY A 206 -5.08 -3.79 11.40
CA GLY A 206 -4.67 -4.71 10.33
C GLY A 206 -5.06 -6.17 10.59
N ALA A 207 -4.95 -6.64 11.83
CA ALA A 207 -5.32 -8.01 12.15
C ALA A 207 -6.84 -8.27 12.06
N VAL A 208 -7.65 -7.28 12.43
CA VAL A 208 -9.11 -7.35 12.31
C VAL A 208 -9.54 -7.36 10.85
N GLU A 209 -8.98 -6.46 10.02
CA GLU A 209 -9.35 -6.37 8.61
C GLU A 209 -9.03 -7.66 7.86
N LYS A 210 -7.85 -8.25 8.11
CA LYS A 210 -7.43 -9.51 7.49
C LYS A 210 -8.39 -10.67 7.78
N ALA A 211 -8.88 -10.78 9.01
CA ALA A 211 -9.65 -11.94 9.45
C ALA A 211 -11.16 -11.77 9.31
N LEU A 212 -11.69 -10.56 9.54
CA LEU A 212 -13.13 -10.31 9.67
C LEU A 212 -13.73 -9.48 8.52
N LEU A 213 -12.89 -8.93 7.63
CA LEU A 213 -13.32 -8.17 6.47
C LEU A 213 -12.57 -8.59 5.17
N PRO A 214 -12.51 -9.90 4.84
CA PRO A 214 -11.87 -10.36 3.61
C PRO A 214 -12.68 -9.86 2.40
N GLY A 215 -12.14 -8.89 1.67
CA GLY A 215 -12.72 -8.40 0.41
C GLY A 215 -13.56 -7.12 0.48
N THR A 216 -13.80 -6.51 1.65
CA THR A 216 -14.40 -5.16 1.71
C THR A 216 -13.32 -4.08 1.56
N ALA A 217 -12.79 -3.97 0.35
CA ALA A 217 -12.06 -2.77 -0.06
C ALA A 217 -13.06 -1.66 -0.41
N SER A 218 -13.64 -0.99 0.60
CA SER A 218 -14.21 0.36 0.41
C SER A 218 -14.53 1.09 1.72
N ASN A 219 -13.99 2.31 1.83
CA ASN A 219 -14.65 3.53 2.31
C ASN A 219 -14.89 3.78 3.81
N ALA A 220 -13.94 3.49 4.70
CA ALA A 220 -13.68 4.38 5.85
C ALA A 220 -12.28 4.11 6.42
N ASN A 221 -11.45 5.16 6.48
CA ASN A 221 -10.22 5.28 7.28
C ASN A 221 -9.30 4.04 7.37
N GLY A 222 -8.52 3.86 6.29
CA GLY A 222 -7.66 2.71 6.08
C GLY A 222 -6.52 2.46 7.06
N CYS A 223 -6.20 1.16 7.19
CA CYS A 223 -4.87 0.54 7.31
C CYS A 223 -5.06 -0.99 7.19
N THR A 224 -4.79 -1.60 6.03
CA THR A 224 -4.85 -3.06 5.81
C THR A 224 -3.52 -3.75 6.14
N ALA A 225 -3.60 -4.98 6.66
CA ALA A 225 -2.44 -5.80 6.97
C ALA A 225 -1.71 -6.28 5.71
N ASN A 226 -0.57 -5.65 5.41
CA ASN A 226 0.59 -6.23 4.69
C ASN A 226 1.87 -5.40 4.91
N GLY A 227 2.03 -4.77 6.08
CA GLY A 227 3.04 -3.71 6.26
C GLY A 227 2.69 -2.46 5.43
N VAL A 228 1.42 -2.31 5.09
CA VAL A 228 0.86 -1.20 4.32
C VAL A 228 0.49 -0.11 5.31
N HIS A 229 1.38 0.86 5.53
CA HIS A 229 0.93 2.14 6.07
C HIS A 229 -0.12 2.70 5.11
N LYS A 230 -1.18 3.38 5.59
CA LYS A 230 -2.20 3.98 4.72
C LYS A 230 -1.51 4.83 3.63
N GLY A 231 -1.49 4.31 2.41
CA GLY A 231 -0.80 4.90 1.28
C GLY A 231 0.65 4.44 1.05
N GLU A 232 1.06 3.24 1.49
CA GLU A 232 2.36 2.62 1.21
C GLU A 232 2.24 1.09 1.20
N VAL A 233 3.01 0.36 0.41
CA VAL A 233 3.12 -1.11 0.43
C VAL A 233 4.58 -1.53 0.55
N ARG A 234 4.88 -2.72 1.10
CA ARG A 234 6.24 -3.28 1.03
C ARG A 234 6.33 -4.31 -0.06
N ALA A 235 7.32 -4.17 -0.95
CA ALA A 235 7.51 -5.09 -2.05
C ALA A 235 8.98 -5.28 -2.39
N THR A 236 9.31 -6.43 -2.96
CA THR A 236 10.68 -6.73 -3.42
C THR A 236 10.95 -6.08 -4.77
N PHE A 237 12.02 -5.28 -4.82
CA PHE A 237 12.53 -4.64 -6.03
C PHE A 237 13.89 -5.25 -6.37
N ASN A 238 14.08 -5.61 -7.63
CA ASN A 238 15.32 -6.25 -8.10
C ASN A 238 16.33 -5.18 -8.51
N TYR A 239 17.13 -4.72 -7.55
CA TYR A 239 18.30 -3.88 -7.82
C TYR A 239 19.47 -4.73 -8.35
N THR A 240 20.52 -4.07 -8.80
CA THR A 240 21.72 -4.73 -9.33
C THR A 240 22.94 -4.36 -8.52
N LYS A 241 23.80 -5.33 -8.22
CA LYS A 241 25.10 -5.06 -7.60
C LYS A 241 26.03 -4.38 -8.59
N ASP A 242 26.72 -3.33 -8.15
CA ASP A 242 27.79 -2.73 -8.93
C ASP A 242 29.06 -3.55 -8.75
N VAL A 243 29.49 -4.21 -9.83
CA VAL A 243 30.63 -5.15 -9.84
C VAL A 243 31.87 -4.57 -10.52
N HIS A 244 31.97 -3.24 -10.60
CA HIS A 244 33.11 -2.57 -11.22
C HIS A 244 34.47 -3.12 -10.69
N PRO A 245 35.44 -3.45 -11.57
CA PRO A 245 35.51 -3.14 -13.00
C PRO A 245 34.82 -4.12 -13.96
N LYS A 246 34.15 -5.17 -13.47
CA LYS A 246 33.36 -6.06 -14.33
C LYS A 246 32.13 -5.32 -14.89
N LEU A 247 31.71 -5.69 -16.10
CA LEU A 247 30.51 -5.13 -16.73
C LEU A 247 29.25 -5.91 -16.31
N THR A 248 28.13 -5.20 -16.19
CA THR A 248 26.80 -5.81 -16.15
C THR A 248 26.23 -5.84 -17.56
N GLU A 249 25.85 -7.04 -18.03
CA GLU A 249 25.48 -7.27 -19.43
C GLU A 249 24.21 -8.11 -19.54
N LEU A 250 23.48 -7.93 -20.64
CA LEU A 250 22.33 -8.77 -20.99
C LEU A 250 22.36 -9.07 -22.48
N TYR A 251 22.39 -10.36 -22.83
CA TYR A 251 22.42 -10.83 -24.21
C TYR A 251 21.02 -11.25 -24.68
N PHE A 252 20.63 -10.78 -25.86
CA PHE A 252 19.35 -11.15 -26.50
C PHE A 252 19.50 -12.25 -27.56
N TYR A 253 20.64 -12.94 -27.58
CA TYR A 253 20.95 -14.04 -28.49
C TYR A 253 21.93 -15.01 -27.82
N ASP A 254 21.86 -16.28 -28.22
CA ASP A 254 22.74 -17.32 -27.68
C ASP A 254 24.18 -17.11 -28.19
N THR A 255 25.14 -17.05 -27.25
CA THR A 255 26.57 -16.95 -27.54
C THR A 255 27.39 -17.39 -26.34
N GLU A 256 28.61 -17.89 -26.56
CA GLU A 256 29.48 -18.35 -25.47
C GLU A 256 29.94 -17.21 -24.57
N ALA A 257 30.00 -15.98 -25.11
CA ALA A 257 30.29 -14.79 -24.33
C ALA A 257 29.24 -14.52 -23.23
N ALA A 258 28.01 -15.04 -23.37
CA ALA A 258 26.93 -14.84 -22.41
C ALA A 258 27.00 -15.77 -21.19
N LYS A 259 27.91 -16.75 -21.15
CA LYS A 259 27.95 -17.79 -20.10
C LYS A 259 28.52 -17.32 -18.76
N ASP A 260 29.43 -16.34 -18.77
CA ASP A 260 30.17 -15.89 -17.58
C ASP A 260 29.99 -14.38 -17.29
N ILE A 261 28.85 -13.81 -17.71
CA ILE A 261 28.53 -12.39 -17.52
C ILE A 261 27.99 -12.11 -16.11
N HIS A 262 27.92 -10.84 -15.74
CA HIS A 262 27.12 -10.42 -14.60
C HIS A 262 25.76 -9.92 -15.12
N GLU A 263 24.70 -10.67 -14.86
CA GLU A 263 23.33 -10.30 -15.24
C GLU A 263 22.74 -9.29 -14.23
N PRO A 264 21.83 -8.40 -14.65
CA PRO A 264 21.20 -7.45 -13.75
C PRO A 264 20.14 -8.09 -12.84
N GLY A 265 19.80 -7.41 -11.74
CA GLY A 265 18.71 -7.82 -10.83
C GLY A 265 19.11 -8.79 -9.71
N ASP A 266 20.41 -8.96 -9.46
CA ASP A 266 20.99 -9.90 -8.50
C ASP A 266 21.01 -9.41 -7.04
N SER A 267 20.41 -8.24 -6.77
CA SER A 267 20.29 -7.62 -5.45
C SER A 267 18.82 -7.30 -5.13
N PRO A 268 17.98 -8.30 -4.82
CA PRO A 268 16.61 -8.04 -4.41
C PRO A 268 16.58 -7.36 -3.03
N HIS A 269 15.83 -6.27 -2.91
CA HIS A 269 15.58 -5.58 -1.65
C HIS A 269 14.09 -5.36 -1.46
N GLU A 270 13.61 -5.60 -0.24
CA GLU A 270 12.27 -5.18 0.15
C GLU A 270 12.28 -3.67 0.40
N VAL A 271 11.43 -2.94 -0.30
CA VAL A 271 11.34 -1.48 -0.21
C VAL A 271 9.91 -1.06 0.09
N THR A 272 9.77 0.09 0.75
CA THR A 272 8.49 0.76 0.92
C THR A 272 8.14 1.52 -0.37
N VAL A 273 6.95 1.29 -0.90
CA VAL A 273 6.42 1.90 -2.12
C VAL A 273 5.17 2.69 -1.76
N HIS A 274 5.21 4.00 -1.91
CA HIS A 274 4.17 4.95 -1.49
C HIS A 274 3.08 5.12 -2.57
N ASP A 275 1.82 5.08 -2.16
CA ASP A 275 0.65 5.53 -2.94
C ASP A 275 0.73 7.04 -3.19
N GLY A 276 0.87 7.40 -4.46
CA GLY A 276 1.00 8.77 -4.91
C GLY A 276 -0.31 9.54 -5.09
N TRP A 277 -1.49 8.94 -4.99
CA TRP A 277 -2.75 9.61 -5.38
C TRP A 277 -3.03 10.91 -4.62
N SER A 278 -2.74 10.94 -3.32
CA SER A 278 -2.94 12.14 -2.49
C SER A 278 -2.02 13.31 -2.87
N LYS A 279 -0.90 13.01 -3.54
CA LYS A 279 0.14 13.96 -3.97
C LYS A 279 0.27 14.04 -5.49
N VAL A 280 -0.71 13.52 -6.23
CA VAL A 280 -0.60 13.32 -7.69
C VAL A 280 -0.24 14.61 -8.43
N LYS A 281 -0.71 15.76 -7.94
CA LYS A 281 -0.45 17.09 -8.50
C LYS A 281 0.92 17.68 -8.14
N ASP A 282 1.58 17.13 -7.13
CA ASP A 282 2.89 17.60 -6.66
C ASP A 282 4.04 16.98 -7.48
N PHE A 283 3.78 15.84 -8.14
CA PHE A 283 4.76 15.15 -8.97
C PHE A 283 4.86 15.81 -10.34
N THR A 284 6.06 16.29 -10.67
CA THR A 284 6.34 16.90 -11.97
C THR A 284 7.51 16.22 -12.66
N ILE A 285 7.48 16.23 -13.99
CA ILE A 285 8.54 15.66 -14.84
C ILE A 285 9.90 16.30 -14.57
N ASP A 286 9.96 17.60 -14.27
CA ASP A 286 11.21 18.32 -14.04
C ASP A 286 11.75 18.19 -12.61
N LYS A 287 10.91 17.89 -11.61
CA LYS A 287 11.35 17.69 -10.23
C LYS A 287 11.56 16.22 -9.88
N ASN A 288 10.55 15.39 -10.12
CA ASN A 288 10.50 14.00 -9.65
C ASN A 288 10.91 12.99 -10.72
N GLY A 289 11.01 13.44 -11.99
CA GLY A 289 11.27 12.56 -13.14
C GLY A 289 10.02 11.83 -13.67
N PHE A 290 8.87 12.01 -13.03
CA PHE A 290 7.59 11.45 -13.47
C PHE A 290 6.42 12.38 -13.11
N SER A 291 5.29 12.18 -13.79
CA SER A 291 4.01 12.80 -13.44
C SER A 291 2.84 11.94 -13.91
N VAL A 292 1.66 12.10 -13.29
CA VAL A 292 0.42 11.46 -13.75
C VAL A 292 -0.50 12.51 -14.34
N GLN A 293 -1.09 12.21 -15.49
CA GLN A 293 -1.99 13.11 -16.20
C GLN A 293 -3.24 12.36 -16.66
N ASP A 294 -4.33 13.10 -16.78
CA ASP A 294 -5.53 12.59 -17.46
C ASP A 294 -5.26 12.54 -18.97
N PHE A 295 -5.56 11.40 -19.58
CA PHE A 295 -5.44 11.18 -21.02
C PHE A 295 -6.54 10.23 -21.46
N LYS A 296 -7.60 10.82 -22.01
CA LYS A 296 -8.75 10.08 -22.54
C LYS A 296 -8.56 9.86 -24.04
N THR A 297 -8.82 8.64 -24.48
CA THR A 297 -8.74 8.26 -25.90
C THR A 297 -9.88 7.31 -26.21
N SER A 298 -10.40 7.38 -27.44
CA SER A 298 -11.33 6.39 -27.99
C SER A 298 -10.61 5.29 -28.77
N PHE A 299 -9.28 5.24 -28.72
CA PHE A 299 -8.50 4.24 -29.43
C PHE A 299 -8.58 2.87 -28.74
N GLU A 300 -9.00 1.84 -29.50
CA GLU A 300 -9.16 0.46 -28.99
C GLU A 300 -8.33 -0.57 -29.76
N GLN A 301 -7.75 -0.19 -30.90
CA GLN A 301 -7.08 -1.10 -31.84
C GLN A 301 -5.62 -1.40 -31.44
N TRP A 302 -5.39 -1.72 -30.16
CA TRP A 302 -4.05 -1.93 -29.59
C TRP A 302 -3.27 -3.11 -30.19
N GLU A 303 -3.93 -4.06 -30.84
CA GLU A 303 -3.23 -5.19 -31.50
C GLU A 303 -2.82 -4.87 -32.95
N ASP A 304 -3.20 -3.70 -33.48
CA ASP A 304 -2.89 -3.24 -34.83
C ASP A 304 -1.81 -2.15 -34.79
N GLU A 305 -0.60 -2.52 -35.20
CA GLU A 305 0.58 -1.64 -35.17
C GLU A 305 0.41 -0.40 -36.05
N ASP A 306 -0.21 -0.56 -37.23
CA ASP A 306 -0.46 0.54 -38.15
C ASP A 306 -1.55 1.46 -37.61
N ALA A 307 -2.59 0.92 -36.97
CA ALA A 307 -3.58 1.74 -36.27
C ALA A 307 -2.95 2.53 -35.11
N CYS A 308 -2.06 1.91 -34.33
CA CYS A 308 -1.33 2.63 -33.27
C CYS A 308 -0.51 3.79 -33.84
N LYS A 309 0.24 3.55 -34.91
CA LYS A 309 1.07 4.59 -35.57
C LYS A 309 0.22 5.70 -36.20
N ASN A 310 -0.86 5.35 -36.89
CA ASN A 310 -1.61 6.32 -37.70
C ASN A 310 -2.70 7.06 -36.92
N LYS A 311 -3.18 6.51 -35.80
CA LYS A 311 -4.29 7.08 -35.02
C LYS A 311 -3.90 7.46 -33.61
N PHE A 312 -3.16 6.59 -32.90
CA PHE A 312 -2.82 6.84 -31.50
C PHE A 312 -1.59 7.74 -31.33
N TYR A 313 -0.53 7.57 -32.12
CA TYR A 313 0.67 8.41 -32.03
C TYR A 313 0.36 9.91 -32.20
N PRO A 314 -0.51 10.35 -33.14
CA PRO A 314 -0.90 11.76 -33.22
C PRO A 314 -1.53 12.31 -31.94
N GLU A 315 -2.37 11.51 -31.24
CA GLU A 315 -2.95 11.92 -29.96
C GLU A 315 -1.87 12.12 -28.89
N VAL A 316 -0.87 11.22 -28.84
CA VAL A 316 0.27 11.34 -27.90
C VAL A 316 1.13 12.56 -28.22
N VAL A 317 1.39 12.84 -29.50
CA VAL A 317 2.17 14.01 -29.94
C VAL A 317 1.51 15.30 -29.47
N GLU A 318 0.23 15.50 -29.77
CA GLU A 318 -0.47 16.73 -29.40
C GLU A 318 -0.64 16.87 -27.88
N PHE A 319 -0.84 15.76 -27.18
CA PHE A 319 -0.83 15.73 -25.72
C PHE A 319 0.50 16.19 -25.13
N LEU A 320 1.63 15.62 -25.54
CA LEU A 320 2.94 15.97 -24.99
C LEU A 320 3.35 17.41 -25.33
N LYS A 321 3.01 17.91 -26.53
CA LYS A 321 3.19 19.33 -26.86
C LYS A 321 2.42 20.23 -25.88
N ARG A 322 1.16 19.90 -25.59
CA ARG A 322 0.31 20.68 -24.68
C ARG A 322 0.79 20.60 -23.23
N GLU A 323 1.04 19.41 -22.71
CA GLU A 323 1.37 19.21 -21.30
C GLU A 323 2.79 19.67 -20.94
N LEU A 324 3.75 19.52 -21.86
CA LEU A 324 5.15 19.80 -21.59
C LEU A 324 5.65 21.09 -22.24
N GLY A 325 4.91 21.65 -23.21
CA GLY A 325 5.38 22.78 -24.02
C GLY A 325 6.44 22.39 -25.05
N ALA A 326 6.51 21.11 -25.43
CA ALA A 326 7.41 20.66 -26.49
C ALA A 326 7.01 21.27 -27.84
N VAL A 327 7.98 21.70 -28.64
CA VAL A 327 7.76 22.25 -29.99
C VAL A 327 7.64 21.11 -31.01
N ARG A 328 8.46 20.07 -30.85
CA ARG A 328 8.45 18.86 -31.67
C ARG A 328 8.42 17.64 -30.75
N VAL A 329 7.60 16.66 -31.12
CA VAL A 329 7.56 15.34 -30.47
C VAL A 329 7.71 14.28 -31.54
N LEU A 330 8.68 13.38 -31.37
CA LEU A 330 8.88 12.20 -32.21
C LEU A 330 8.48 10.97 -31.41
N VAL A 331 7.49 10.22 -31.87
CA VAL A 331 7.22 8.86 -31.39
C VAL A 331 8.01 7.89 -32.26
N PHE A 332 8.87 7.06 -31.67
CA PHE A 332 9.76 6.19 -32.43
C PHE A 332 9.53 4.70 -32.18
N ASP A 333 8.84 4.34 -31.10
CA ASP A 333 8.57 2.94 -30.75
C ASP A 333 7.42 2.84 -29.73
N HIS A 334 6.78 1.68 -29.66
CA HIS A 334 5.87 1.33 -28.58
C HIS A 334 6.01 -0.14 -28.15
N THR A 335 5.67 -0.41 -26.90
CA THR A 335 5.56 -1.77 -26.39
C THR A 335 4.21 -1.98 -25.73
N ILE A 336 3.49 -3.00 -26.16
CA ILE A 336 2.18 -3.39 -25.65
C ILE A 336 2.31 -4.70 -24.88
N ARG A 337 1.88 -4.67 -23.63
CA ARG A 337 1.96 -5.80 -22.70
C ARG A 337 0.54 -6.34 -22.51
N THR A 338 0.29 -7.59 -22.91
CA THR A 338 -1.00 -8.27 -22.77
C THR A 338 -0.84 -9.71 -22.28
N GLN A 339 -1.93 -10.31 -21.80
CA GLN A 339 -1.94 -11.70 -21.30
C GLN A 339 -1.49 -12.72 -22.36
N LYS A 340 -1.80 -12.49 -23.64
CA LYS A 340 -1.41 -13.37 -24.76
C LYS A 340 0.11 -13.45 -24.95
N ASN A 341 0.87 -12.52 -24.39
CA ASN A 341 2.29 -12.34 -24.67
C ASN A 341 3.21 -12.77 -23.52
N VAL A 342 2.66 -13.19 -22.39
CA VAL A 342 3.43 -13.62 -21.19
C VAL A 342 4.32 -14.84 -21.47
N ASN A 343 3.93 -15.70 -22.42
CA ASN A 343 4.63 -16.97 -22.72
C ASN A 343 5.69 -16.87 -23.85
N LYS A 344 5.98 -15.68 -24.39
CA LYS A 344 6.93 -15.53 -25.51
C LYS A 344 8.36 -15.30 -24.98
N LYS A 345 9.32 -16.10 -25.46
CA LYS A 345 10.73 -16.08 -24.98
C LYS A 345 11.47 -14.79 -25.37
N LEU A 346 12.37 -14.34 -24.49
CA LEU A 346 13.23 -13.14 -24.69
C LEU A 346 14.12 -13.21 -25.94
N THR A 347 14.42 -14.42 -26.42
CA THR A 347 15.32 -14.70 -27.57
C THR A 347 14.64 -14.65 -28.94
N GLN A 348 13.34 -14.32 -29.02
CA GLN A 348 12.65 -14.12 -30.29
C GLN A 348 12.82 -12.68 -30.79
N GLU A 349 13.79 -12.47 -31.69
CA GLU A 349 14.22 -11.16 -32.21
C GLU A 349 13.11 -10.33 -32.89
N THR A 350 12.08 -10.96 -33.44
CA THR A 350 11.02 -10.30 -34.22
C THR A 350 9.90 -9.67 -33.38
N ASN A 351 9.96 -9.74 -32.04
CA ASN A 351 8.82 -9.41 -31.19
C ASN A 351 9.15 -8.38 -30.10
N THR A 352 9.76 -7.27 -30.49
CA THR A 352 10.16 -6.17 -29.59
C THR A 352 8.97 -5.51 -28.90
N SER A 353 7.78 -5.53 -29.50
CA SER A 353 6.59 -4.83 -29.03
C SER A 353 5.76 -5.59 -27.98
N GLN A 354 6.11 -6.83 -27.61
CA GLN A 354 5.25 -7.68 -26.78
C GLN A 354 6.01 -8.38 -25.64
N ARG A 355 6.05 -7.77 -24.44
CA ARG A 355 6.87 -8.25 -23.30
C ARG A 355 6.12 -8.28 -21.96
N ALA A 356 6.37 -9.31 -21.15
CA ALA A 356 5.93 -9.34 -19.75
C ALA A 356 6.47 -8.14 -18.95
N PRO A 357 5.74 -7.63 -17.92
CA PRO A 357 6.22 -6.56 -17.04
C PRO A 357 7.67 -6.73 -16.60
N VAL A 358 8.48 -5.67 -16.72
CA VAL A 358 9.89 -5.70 -16.34
C VAL A 358 10.00 -5.44 -14.84
N MET A 359 10.51 -6.43 -14.10
CA MET A 359 10.68 -6.40 -12.64
C MET A 359 12.06 -5.90 -12.19
N LEU A 360 12.91 -5.53 -13.15
CA LEU A 360 14.25 -4.98 -12.92
C LEU A 360 14.13 -3.49 -12.63
N VAL A 361 14.86 -3.00 -11.62
CA VAL A 361 15.03 -1.55 -11.40
C VAL A 361 15.98 -0.98 -12.46
N HIS A 362 15.45 -0.12 -13.33
CA HIS A 362 16.21 0.43 -14.45
C HIS A 362 15.76 1.84 -14.86
N CYS A 363 16.56 2.46 -15.72
CA CYS A 363 16.19 3.59 -16.56
C CYS A 363 16.59 3.29 -18.01
N ASP A 364 15.73 3.62 -18.97
CA ASP A 364 15.87 3.17 -20.37
C ASP A 364 17.09 3.73 -21.11
N TYR A 365 17.66 4.84 -20.63
CA TYR A 365 18.75 5.53 -21.30
C TYR A 365 19.85 5.95 -20.33
N THR A 366 21.05 6.06 -20.87
CA THR A 366 22.21 6.65 -20.22
C THR A 366 22.45 8.06 -20.76
N ALA A 367 23.32 8.81 -20.09
CA ALA A 367 23.77 10.11 -20.60
C ALA A 367 24.38 10.01 -22.01
N GLU A 368 24.97 8.86 -22.35
CA GLU A 368 25.57 8.57 -23.64
C GLU A 368 24.60 7.98 -24.65
N SER A 369 23.69 7.10 -24.24
CA SER A 369 22.78 6.42 -25.18
C SER A 369 21.64 7.31 -25.67
N GLY A 370 21.22 8.31 -24.88
CA GLY A 370 20.21 9.29 -25.29
C GLY A 370 20.60 10.06 -26.57
N PRO A 371 21.74 10.77 -26.61
CA PRO A 371 22.19 11.49 -27.81
C PRO A 371 22.48 10.56 -28.99
N VAL A 372 23.00 9.35 -28.74
CA VAL A 372 23.19 8.33 -29.78
C VAL A 372 21.85 7.96 -30.41
N ARG A 373 20.79 7.81 -29.61
CA ARG A 373 19.47 7.47 -30.12
C ARG A 373 18.86 8.59 -30.96
N VAL A 374 19.08 9.86 -30.61
CA VAL A 374 18.68 11.00 -31.46
C VAL A 374 19.39 10.93 -32.82
N ARG A 375 20.71 10.71 -32.84
CA ARG A 375 21.50 10.57 -34.09
C ARG A 375 21.05 9.40 -34.96
N GLN A 376 20.64 8.29 -34.34
CA GLN A 376 20.12 7.13 -35.08
C GLN A 376 18.77 7.41 -35.74
N LEU A 377 17.89 8.17 -35.08
CA LEU A 377 16.53 8.41 -35.56
C LEU A 377 16.42 9.63 -36.48
N LEU A 378 17.28 10.63 -36.29
CA LEU A 378 17.23 11.92 -36.97
C LEU A 378 18.64 12.34 -37.41
N PRO A 379 19.36 11.55 -38.23
CA PRO A 379 20.78 11.77 -38.53
C PRO A 379 21.07 13.16 -39.13
N ASP A 380 20.16 13.68 -39.95
CA ASP A 380 20.35 14.95 -40.66
C ASP A 380 20.16 16.19 -39.75
N ASP A 381 19.33 16.08 -38.71
CA ASP A 381 18.98 17.19 -37.81
C ASP A 381 19.67 17.08 -36.44
N ALA A 382 20.32 15.96 -36.13
CA ALA A 382 20.62 15.57 -34.75
C ALA A 382 21.49 16.58 -33.99
N ASP A 383 22.52 17.14 -34.62
CA ASP A 383 23.42 18.06 -33.93
C ASP A 383 22.74 19.42 -33.63
N ASP A 384 21.88 19.92 -34.53
CA ASP A 384 21.07 21.10 -34.26
C ASP A 384 20.05 20.83 -33.14
N LEU A 385 19.36 19.70 -33.18
CA LEU A 385 18.39 19.32 -32.14
C LEU A 385 19.07 19.13 -30.77
N LEU A 386 20.21 18.45 -30.72
CA LEU A 386 20.98 18.20 -29.49
C LEU A 386 21.66 19.46 -28.93
N SER A 387 21.76 20.54 -29.72
CA SER A 387 22.22 21.85 -29.23
C SER A 387 21.21 22.54 -28.31
N ARG A 388 19.94 22.08 -28.32
CA ARG A 388 18.83 22.58 -27.49
C ARG A 388 18.39 21.50 -26.51
N ARG A 389 17.36 21.78 -25.71
CA ARG A 389 16.84 20.79 -24.75
C ARG A 389 16.13 19.67 -25.49
N VAL A 390 16.56 18.45 -25.20
CA VAL A 390 15.96 17.21 -25.67
C VAL A 390 15.68 16.31 -24.47
N ALA A 391 14.42 15.87 -24.33
CA ALA A 391 14.02 14.95 -23.27
C ALA A 391 13.29 13.73 -23.86
N PHE A 392 13.57 12.55 -23.31
CA PHE A 392 12.86 11.33 -23.68
C PHE A 392 11.79 11.08 -22.64
N ILE A 393 10.55 11.03 -23.10
CA ILE A 393 9.37 10.87 -22.25
C ILE A 393 8.65 9.61 -22.69
N ASN A 394 8.66 8.59 -21.83
CA ASN A 394 7.82 7.42 -22.06
C ASN A 394 6.41 7.74 -21.54
N VAL A 395 5.39 7.47 -22.36
CA VAL A 395 3.97 7.56 -21.97
C VAL A 395 3.49 6.17 -21.67
N TRP A 396 3.35 5.84 -20.39
CA TRP A 396 2.84 4.57 -19.93
C TRP A 396 1.34 4.67 -19.65
N LYS A 397 0.54 3.76 -20.21
CA LYS A 397 -0.92 3.82 -20.17
C LYS A 397 -1.55 2.43 -19.98
N PRO A 398 -2.50 2.24 -19.05
CA PRO A 398 -3.39 1.08 -19.05
C PRO A 398 -4.32 1.10 -20.27
N VAL A 399 -4.46 -0.01 -20.99
CA VAL A 399 -5.18 -0.02 -22.29
C VAL A 399 -6.60 -0.61 -22.25
N ARG A 400 -6.96 -1.36 -21.19
CA ARG A 400 -8.27 -2.03 -21.08
C ARG A 400 -8.88 -1.91 -19.70
N ASN A 401 -8.18 -2.40 -18.69
CA ASN A 401 -8.68 -2.49 -17.32
C ASN A 401 -7.87 -1.59 -16.39
N VAL A 402 -8.43 -1.32 -15.22
CA VAL A 402 -7.66 -0.80 -14.08
C VAL A 402 -6.52 -1.76 -13.76
N VAL A 403 -5.37 -1.23 -13.37
CA VAL A 403 -4.21 -2.07 -13.05
C VAL A 403 -4.31 -2.58 -11.61
N GLU A 404 -4.52 -3.89 -11.47
CA GLU A 404 -4.65 -4.58 -10.18
C GLU A 404 -3.42 -5.42 -9.81
N GLU A 405 -2.73 -5.98 -10.80
CA GLU A 405 -1.47 -6.72 -10.59
C GLU A 405 -0.28 -6.06 -11.26
N ARG A 406 0.90 -6.29 -10.70
CA ARG A 406 2.18 -5.81 -11.23
C ARG A 406 2.18 -4.32 -11.64
N PRO A 407 1.74 -3.39 -10.78
CA PRO A 407 1.71 -1.96 -11.13
C PRO A 407 3.12 -1.42 -11.41
N LEU A 408 3.19 -0.24 -12.03
CA LEU A 408 4.43 0.47 -12.26
C LEU A 408 4.76 1.37 -11.07
N ALA A 409 6.00 1.32 -10.60
CA ALA A 409 6.54 2.22 -9.59
C ALA A 409 7.72 3.02 -10.13
N MET A 410 7.90 4.23 -9.60
CA MET A 410 8.95 5.19 -9.97
C MET A 410 9.72 5.62 -8.72
N CYS A 411 11.05 5.61 -8.82
CA CYS A 411 11.93 6.16 -7.79
C CYS A 411 12.00 7.68 -7.98
N ASP A 412 11.62 8.43 -6.94
CA ASP A 412 11.66 9.89 -6.95
C ASP A 412 13.10 10.37 -7.15
N VAL A 413 13.33 11.14 -8.20
CA VAL A 413 14.67 11.67 -8.52
C VAL A 413 15.21 12.56 -7.41
N THR A 414 14.35 13.20 -6.60
CA THR A 414 14.78 13.97 -5.42
C THR A 414 15.33 13.12 -4.28
N SER A 415 15.23 11.79 -4.39
CA SER A 415 15.63 10.81 -3.39
C SER A 415 16.72 9.84 -3.88
N SER A 416 17.13 9.93 -5.15
CA SER A 416 18.20 9.13 -5.73
C SER A 416 19.40 9.98 -6.10
N SER A 417 20.59 9.44 -5.87
CA SER A 417 21.86 10.02 -6.29
C SER A 417 22.18 9.59 -7.73
N SER A 418 22.90 10.41 -8.48
CA SER A 418 23.44 9.99 -9.78
C SER A 418 24.42 8.81 -9.65
N GLU A 419 25.05 8.64 -8.48
CA GLU A 419 25.96 7.52 -8.19
C GLU A 419 25.24 6.18 -7.99
N ASP A 420 23.92 6.21 -7.79
CA ASP A 420 23.11 5.00 -7.68
C ASP A 420 22.94 4.32 -9.04
N PHE A 421 23.07 5.08 -10.15
CA PHE A 421 22.91 4.60 -11.52
C PHE A 421 24.25 4.15 -12.14
N PHE A 422 24.24 3.00 -12.80
CA PHE A 422 25.39 2.50 -13.55
C PHE A 422 24.96 1.70 -14.78
N LYS A 423 25.88 1.53 -15.73
CA LYS A 423 25.55 1.03 -17.08
C LYS A 423 25.23 -0.47 -17.08
N LEU A 424 24.10 -0.79 -17.71
CA LEU A 424 23.76 -2.10 -18.22
C LEU A 424 24.01 -2.12 -19.73
N TYR A 425 24.87 -3.01 -20.21
CA TYR A 425 25.14 -3.18 -21.63
C TYR A 425 24.20 -4.21 -22.23
N LEU A 426 23.37 -3.77 -23.18
CA LEU A 426 22.44 -4.62 -23.91
C LEU A 426 23.11 -5.12 -25.19
N ARG A 427 23.23 -6.43 -25.35
CA ARG A 427 23.93 -7.07 -26.48
C ARG A 427 22.92 -7.70 -27.42
N TYR A 428 22.76 -7.11 -28.60
CA TYR A 428 22.01 -7.65 -29.73
C TYR A 428 23.00 -8.19 -30.78
N ARG A 429 22.54 -9.03 -31.70
CA ARG A 429 23.42 -9.60 -32.75
C ARG A 429 24.06 -8.52 -33.62
N ASP A 430 23.31 -7.45 -33.87
CA ASP A 430 23.60 -6.40 -34.84
C ASP A 430 24.02 -5.08 -34.20
N ARG A 431 23.80 -4.90 -32.89
CA ARG A 431 24.09 -3.65 -32.18
C ARG A 431 24.29 -3.83 -30.68
N ASN A 432 24.96 -2.85 -30.07
CA ASN A 432 25.00 -2.68 -28.63
C ASN A 432 24.07 -1.53 -28.21
N GLY A 433 23.37 -1.70 -27.09
CA GLY A 433 22.62 -0.67 -26.40
C GLY A 433 23.11 -0.47 -24.98
N GLU A 434 22.69 0.62 -24.35
CA GLU A 434 23.02 0.91 -22.95
C GLU A 434 21.80 1.49 -22.25
N ASN A 435 21.48 0.92 -21.09
CA ASN A 435 20.50 1.41 -20.13
C ASN A 435 21.20 1.69 -18.79
N TYR A 436 20.55 2.39 -17.87
CA TYR A 436 20.97 2.36 -16.47
C TYR A 436 20.24 1.26 -15.69
N VAL A 437 20.97 0.64 -14.78
CA VAL A 437 20.43 -0.09 -13.62
C VAL A 437 20.84 0.63 -12.34
N MET A 438 20.19 0.33 -11.23
CA MET A 438 20.45 1.01 -9.95
C MET A 438 21.00 0.07 -8.88
N LYS A 439 21.92 0.59 -8.07
CA LYS A 439 22.27 0.06 -6.74
C LYS A 439 21.13 0.40 -5.76
N HIS A 440 20.99 -0.38 -4.70
CA HIS A 440 20.05 -0.04 -3.62
C HIS A 440 20.60 1.10 -2.74
N SER A 441 19.70 1.95 -2.26
CA SER A 441 19.96 3.00 -1.28
C SER A 441 18.74 3.15 -0.37
N ASP A 442 18.95 3.26 0.94
CA ASP A 442 17.87 3.47 1.92
C ASP A 442 17.16 4.83 1.74
N ASN A 443 17.76 5.74 0.98
CA ASN A 443 17.18 7.05 0.67
C ASN A 443 16.10 6.97 -0.43
N HIS A 444 16.07 5.89 -1.22
CA HIS A 444 15.14 5.76 -2.35
C HIS A 444 13.68 5.82 -1.89
N LYS A 445 12.92 6.75 -2.47
CA LYS A 445 11.48 6.86 -2.28
C LYS A 445 10.76 6.40 -3.53
N TRP A 446 10.07 5.27 -3.41
CA TRP A 446 9.32 4.69 -4.51
C TRP A 446 7.86 5.12 -4.47
N TRP A 447 7.30 5.50 -5.61
CA TRP A 447 5.91 5.90 -5.73
C TRP A 447 5.20 5.05 -6.77
N TYR A 448 3.95 4.68 -6.48
CA TYR A 448 3.07 4.04 -7.43
C TYR A 448 1.65 4.59 -7.32
N PHE A 449 0.81 4.26 -8.30
CA PHE A 449 -0.58 4.74 -8.37
C PHE A 449 -1.51 3.52 -8.42
N PRO A 450 -1.95 3.00 -7.26
CA PRO A 450 -2.76 1.78 -7.20
C PRO A 450 -4.06 1.95 -7.99
N LYS A 451 -4.48 0.91 -8.71
CA LYS A 451 -5.72 0.90 -9.51
C LYS A 451 -5.79 2.02 -10.56
N ILE A 452 -4.65 2.47 -11.08
CA ILE A 452 -4.62 3.44 -12.19
C ILE A 452 -5.46 2.94 -13.37
N SER A 453 -6.32 3.82 -13.87
CA SER A 453 -7.33 3.49 -14.87
C SER A 453 -6.84 3.77 -16.30
N PRO A 454 -7.53 3.23 -17.32
CA PRO A 454 -7.29 3.60 -18.71
C PRO A 454 -7.60 5.07 -19.05
N GLU A 455 -8.08 5.89 -18.12
CA GLU A 455 -8.28 7.33 -18.35
C GLU A 455 -7.03 8.17 -18.00
N GLN A 456 -6.00 7.53 -17.45
CA GLN A 456 -4.79 8.18 -16.95
C GLN A 456 -3.54 7.66 -17.66
N VAL A 457 -2.47 8.44 -17.62
CA VAL A 457 -1.13 8.08 -18.08
C VAL A 457 -0.08 8.46 -17.05
N ILE A 458 1.00 7.69 -17.01
CA ILE A 458 2.22 8.03 -16.29
C ILE A 458 3.24 8.47 -17.32
N LEU A 459 3.74 9.70 -17.18
CA LEU A 459 4.88 10.21 -17.92
C LEU A 459 6.15 9.87 -17.17
N LEU A 460 7.14 9.29 -17.85
CA LEU A 460 8.44 8.92 -17.29
C LEU A 460 9.53 9.62 -18.07
N LYS A 461 10.34 10.44 -17.41
CA LYS A 461 11.52 11.04 -18.04
C LYS A 461 12.70 10.09 -17.94
N THR A 462 13.00 9.43 -19.05
CA THR A 462 14.07 8.44 -19.14
C THR A 462 15.40 9.03 -19.61
N PHE A 463 15.38 10.27 -20.15
CA PHE A 463 16.57 11.05 -20.48
C PHE A 463 16.23 12.55 -20.55
N ASP A 464 17.16 13.42 -20.15
CA ASP A 464 17.18 14.85 -20.47
C ASP A 464 18.63 15.32 -20.59
N ASN A 465 18.96 16.02 -21.69
CA ASN A 465 20.32 16.53 -21.91
C ASN A 465 20.63 17.79 -21.10
N ALA A 466 19.63 18.47 -20.53
CA ALA A 466 19.85 19.62 -19.66
C ALA A 466 20.43 19.20 -18.30
N THR A 467 21.40 19.97 -17.80
CA THR A 467 22.14 19.70 -16.55
C THR A 467 21.94 20.80 -15.50
N ASP A 468 20.81 21.49 -15.54
CA ASP A 468 20.49 22.68 -14.72
C ASP A 468 19.74 22.36 -13.42
N GLY A 469 19.90 21.13 -12.93
CA GLY A 469 19.30 20.65 -11.68
C GLY A 469 17.92 20.00 -11.83
N ARG A 470 17.31 20.02 -13.02
CA ARG A 470 16.09 19.23 -13.29
C ARG A 470 16.37 17.73 -13.28
N ALA A 471 15.33 16.94 -13.02
CA ALA A 471 15.38 15.50 -13.16
C ALA A 471 15.76 15.12 -14.61
N ARG A 472 16.65 14.12 -14.74
CA ARG A 472 17.18 13.63 -16.04
C ARG A 472 16.90 12.16 -16.30
N PHE A 473 16.93 11.34 -15.25
CA PHE A 473 16.77 9.89 -15.34
C PHE A 473 15.87 9.42 -14.19
N VAL A 474 14.72 8.82 -14.52
CA VAL A 474 13.85 8.22 -13.51
C VAL A 474 14.05 6.70 -13.47
N GLY A 475 14.46 6.19 -12.31
CA GLY A 475 14.44 4.77 -12.02
C GLY A 475 13.01 4.26 -11.93
N HIS A 476 12.68 3.15 -12.58
CA HIS A 476 11.34 2.59 -12.53
C HIS A 476 11.37 1.06 -12.61
N SER A 477 10.30 0.43 -12.13
CA SER A 477 10.13 -1.03 -12.16
C SER A 477 8.64 -1.39 -12.07
N ALA A 478 8.24 -2.50 -12.68
CA ALA A 478 7.06 -3.21 -12.19
C ALA A 478 7.41 -3.94 -10.88
N PHE A 479 6.44 -4.17 -10.02
CA PHE A 479 6.66 -4.89 -8.76
C PHE A 479 5.44 -5.74 -8.38
N GLU A 480 5.64 -6.75 -7.54
CA GLU A 480 4.52 -7.55 -7.02
C GLU A 480 3.87 -6.78 -5.89
N ASP A 481 2.67 -6.23 -6.15
CA ASP A 481 1.90 -5.53 -5.14
C ASP A 481 1.30 -6.58 -4.18
N PRO A 482 1.69 -6.57 -2.88
CA PRO A 482 1.17 -7.55 -1.92
C PRO A 482 -0.33 -7.40 -1.69
N THR A 483 -0.94 -6.31 -2.14
CA THR A 483 -2.39 -6.05 -2.06
C THR A 483 -3.16 -6.56 -3.28
N THR A 484 -2.48 -7.09 -4.30
CA THR A 484 -3.12 -7.73 -5.45
C THR A 484 -3.99 -8.90 -4.98
N ARG A 485 -5.28 -8.85 -5.33
CA ARG A 485 -6.22 -9.94 -5.01
C ARG A 485 -5.91 -11.20 -5.78
N GLU A 486 -6.24 -12.36 -5.19
CA GLU A 486 -6.20 -13.62 -5.92
C GLU A 486 -7.12 -13.58 -7.15
N GLY A 487 -6.61 -14.02 -8.30
CA GLY A 487 -7.33 -13.96 -9.57
C GLY A 487 -7.52 -12.55 -10.14
N ALA A 488 -6.70 -11.56 -9.74
CA ALA A 488 -6.64 -10.27 -10.40
C ALA A 488 -6.34 -10.43 -11.90
N PRO A 489 -6.97 -9.64 -12.79
CA PRO A 489 -6.67 -9.68 -14.22
C PRO A 489 -5.24 -9.19 -14.46
N THR A 490 -4.53 -9.88 -15.34
CA THR A 490 -3.18 -9.47 -15.72
C THR A 490 -3.18 -8.07 -16.33
N ARG A 491 -2.19 -7.28 -15.91
CA ARG A 491 -1.99 -5.92 -16.38
C ARG A 491 -1.83 -5.87 -17.89
N GLU A 492 -2.72 -5.12 -18.54
CA GLU A 492 -2.61 -4.75 -19.95
C GLU A 492 -2.26 -3.27 -20.07
N SER A 493 -1.11 -2.98 -20.69
CA SER A 493 -0.59 -1.60 -20.78
C SER A 493 0.18 -1.38 -22.08
N VAL A 494 0.26 -0.12 -22.51
CA VAL A 494 1.14 0.33 -23.58
C VAL A 494 2.17 1.30 -23.00
N GLU A 495 3.36 1.24 -23.54
CA GLU A 495 4.44 2.17 -23.28
C GLU A 495 4.87 2.78 -24.61
N ILE A 496 4.57 4.06 -24.82
CA ILE A 496 4.94 4.82 -26.01
C ILE A 496 6.24 5.57 -25.74
N ARG A 497 7.28 5.34 -26.55
CA ARG A 497 8.57 6.00 -26.39
C ARG A 497 8.66 7.22 -27.29
N THR A 498 8.92 8.38 -26.68
CA THR A 498 8.93 9.65 -27.38
C THR A 498 10.19 10.46 -27.11
N ILE A 499 10.53 11.34 -28.05
CA ILE A 499 11.55 12.38 -27.90
C ILE A 499 10.84 13.72 -28.03
N CYS A 500 10.92 14.54 -26.98
CA CYS A 500 10.42 15.90 -26.92
C CYS A 500 11.58 16.89 -27.12
N PHE A 501 11.40 17.83 -28.04
CA PHE A 501 12.35 18.92 -28.33
C PHE A 501 11.71 20.25 -27.92
N PHE A 502 12.46 21.09 -27.21
CA PHE A 502 12.00 22.35 -26.63
C PHE A 502 12.73 23.57 -27.21
#